data_AF-A0A1S2FAR2-F1
#
_entry.id   AF-A0A1S2FAR2-F1
#
_cell.length_a   1.000
_cell.length_b   1.000
_cell.length_c   1.000
_cell.angle_alpha   90.00
_cell.angle_beta   90.00
_cell.angle_gamma   90.00
#
_symmetry.space_group_name_H-M   'P 1'
#
loop_
_entity.id
_entity.type
_entity.pdbx_description
1 polymer ?
#
loop_
_entity_poly.entity_id
_entity_poly.type
_entity_poly.pdbx_seq_one_letter_code
_entity_poly.pdbx_strand_id
1 'polypeptide(L)'
;MWENIETGYYITLESCYQEACDGEKVIDEIINHYEEESEGKNGLNKSWIIIDTYFLSMNLDEYMRFRRKAQVYRNQGFDIDETF
;
A
#
# COMPACT_ATOMS: atom_id res chain seq x y z
N MET A 1 -6.40 8.89 -0.87
CA MET A 1 -6.00 8.04 -2.02
C MET A 1 -6.12 6.56 -1.68
N TRP A 2 -6.05 6.21 -0.40
CA TRP A 2 -6.34 4.89 0.15
C TRP A 2 -7.24 5.03 1.38
N GLU A 3 -7.79 3.91 1.84
CA GLU A 3 -8.50 3.74 3.12
C GLU A 3 -7.98 2.49 3.83
N ASN A 4 -7.85 2.54 5.15
CA ASN A 4 -7.53 1.37 5.97
C ASN A 4 -8.83 0.71 6.45
N ILE A 5 -8.99 -0.59 6.19
CA ILE A 5 -10.19 -1.34 6.59
C ILE A 5 -9.97 -2.05 7.92
N GLU A 6 -8.79 -2.66 8.07
CA GLU A 6 -8.31 -3.26 9.30
C GLU A 6 -6.78 -3.27 9.31
N THR A 7 -6.16 -3.61 10.45
CA THR A 7 -4.70 -3.62 10.56
C THR A 7 -4.08 -4.53 9.50
N GLY A 8 -3.28 -3.95 8.60
CA GLY A 8 -2.63 -4.66 7.50
C GLY A 8 -3.46 -4.81 6.24
N TYR A 9 -4.69 -4.29 6.17
CA TYR A 9 -5.51 -4.31 4.96
C TYR A 9 -5.88 -2.89 4.51
N TYR A 10 -5.48 -2.55 3.29
CA TYR A 10 -5.67 -1.24 2.69
C TYR A 10 -6.37 -1.35 1.34
N ILE A 11 -7.20 -0.37 1.02
CA ILE A 11 -7.82 -0.27 -0.30
C ILE A 11 -7.44 1.04 -0.97
N THR A 12 -7.11 0.98 -2.26
CA THR A 12 -6.99 2.19 -3.08
C THR A 12 -8.38 2.73 -3.41
N LEU A 13 -8.53 4.05 -3.47
CA LEU A 13 -9.84 4.69 -3.70
C LEU A 13 -10.02 5.06 -5.18
N GLU A 14 -11.26 5.32 -5.60
CA GLU A 14 -11.59 5.79 -6.96
C GLU A 14 -10.81 7.04 -7.38
N SER A 15 -10.36 7.87 -6.44
CA SER A 15 -9.43 8.97 -6.72
C SER A 15 -8.14 8.54 -7.44
N CYS A 16 -7.73 7.27 -7.32
CA CYS A 16 -6.58 6.71 -8.02
C CYS A 16 -6.84 6.19 -9.43
N TYR A 17 -8.11 6.23 -9.86
CA TYR A 17 -8.46 6.10 -11.27
C TYR A 17 -7.98 7.28 -12.12
N GLN A 18 -7.77 8.46 -11.52
CA GLN A 18 -7.42 9.69 -12.24
C GLN A 18 -5.90 9.89 -12.34
N GLU A 19 -5.44 10.63 -13.36
CA GLU A 19 -4.02 11.02 -13.55
C GLU A 19 -3.40 11.75 -12.35
N ALA A 20 -4.21 12.27 -11.43
CA ALA A 20 -3.73 13.01 -10.26
C ALA A 20 -3.24 12.12 -9.10
N CYS A 21 -3.42 10.80 -9.15
CA CYS A 21 -2.90 9.90 -8.13
C CYS A 21 -1.41 9.62 -8.36
N ASP A 22 -0.64 9.65 -7.28
CA ASP A 22 0.79 9.33 -7.28
C ASP A 22 0.97 7.98 -6.61
N GLY A 23 1.27 6.96 -7.43
CA GLY A 23 1.38 5.58 -6.97
C GLY A 23 2.54 5.37 -6.00
N GLU A 24 3.64 6.11 -6.12
CA GLU A 24 4.75 6.00 -5.15
C GLU A 24 4.34 6.59 -3.80
N LYS A 25 3.65 7.74 -3.83
CA LYS A 25 3.16 8.37 -2.61
C LYS A 25 2.14 7.51 -1.87
N VAL A 26 1.26 6.81 -2.60
CA VAL A 26 0.26 5.91 -2.00
C VAL A 26 0.91 4.80 -1.17
N ILE A 27 1.93 4.12 -1.70
CA ILE A 27 2.60 3.06 -0.94
C ILE A 27 3.40 3.62 0.23
N ASP A 28 4.07 4.76 0.06
CA ASP A 28 4.83 5.41 1.14
C ASP A 28 3.89 5.77 2.31
N GLU A 29 2.71 6.32 2.02
CA GLU A 29 1.70 6.63 3.04
C GLU A 29 1.17 5.37 3.75
N ILE A 30 0.89 4.29 3.02
CA ILE A 30 0.41 3.02 3.59
C ILE A 30 1.46 2.40 4.53
N ILE A 31 2.73 2.37 4.12
CA ILE A 31 3.81 1.80 4.93
C ILE A 31 4.00 2.61 6.21
N ASN A 32 4.09 3.94 6.11
CA ASN A 32 4.25 4.81 7.27
C ASN A 32 3.09 4.62 8.27
N HIS A 33 1.85 4.59 7.77
CA HIS A 33 0.68 4.34 8.62
C HIS A 33 0.75 2.98 9.32
N TYR A 34 1.11 1.92 8.59
CA TYR A 34 1.25 0.58 9.16
C TYR A 34 2.31 0.53 10.26
N GLU A 35 3.47 1.16 10.03
CA GLU A 35 4.53 1.25 11.02
C GLU A 35 4.06 1.97 12.29
N GLU A 36 3.43 3.14 12.15
CA GLU A 36 2.88 3.92 13.27
C GLU A 36 1.86 3.12 14.11
N GLU A 37 0.96 2.36 13.47
CA GLU A 37 0.01 1.50 14.18
C GLU A 37 0.66 0.28 14.84
N SER A 38 1.75 -0.22 14.26
CA SER A 38 2.45 -1.42 14.72
C SER A 38 3.37 -1.15 15.92
N GLU A 39 4.01 0.02 16.00
CA GLU A 39 4.89 0.40 17.11
C GLU A 39 4.14 0.48 18.45
N GLY A 40 2.82 0.72 18.44
CA GLY A 40 1.97 0.72 19.63
C GLY A 40 1.53 -0.67 20.13
N LYS A 41 1.66 -1.72 19.30
CA LYS A 41 1.17 -3.08 19.59
C LYS A 41 2.36 -4.03 19.69
N ASN A 42 2.95 -4.12 20.88
CA ASN A 42 3.99 -5.09 21.25
C ASN A 42 3.72 -6.49 20.65
N GLY A 43 4.50 -6.86 19.64
CA GLY A 43 4.70 -8.25 19.24
C GLY A 43 3.62 -8.88 18.38
N LEU A 44 3.33 -8.32 17.20
CA LEU A 44 2.78 -9.13 16.10
C LEU A 44 3.85 -9.38 15.03
N ASN A 45 4.44 -10.56 15.17
CA ASN A 45 5.13 -11.31 14.14
C ASN A 45 4.46 -11.11 12.76
N LYS A 46 5.23 -10.57 11.81
CA LYS A 46 5.02 -10.55 10.34
C LYS A 46 3.90 -9.58 9.90
N SER A 47 4.22 -8.31 9.65
CA SER A 47 4.75 -7.76 8.38
C SER A 47 3.90 -8.00 7.12
N TRP A 48 2.74 -8.64 7.24
CA TRP A 48 1.87 -8.91 6.10
C TRP A 48 0.89 -7.74 5.88
N ILE A 49 1.00 -7.12 4.72
CA ILE A 49 0.20 -5.99 4.26
C ILE A 49 -0.49 -6.43 2.96
N ILE A 50 -1.80 -6.36 2.95
CA ILE A 50 -2.64 -6.59 1.78
C ILE A 50 -3.11 -5.23 1.28
N ILE A 51 -2.89 -4.97 -0.01
CA ILE A 51 -3.30 -3.72 -0.66
C ILE A 51 -4.20 -4.05 -1.85
N ASP A 52 -5.47 -3.65 -1.77
CA ASP A 52 -6.39 -3.68 -2.90
C ASP A 52 -6.04 -2.53 -3.85
N THR A 53 -5.54 -2.91 -5.02
CA THR A 53 -5.06 -2.01 -6.06
C THR A 53 -6.06 -1.86 -7.20
N TYR A 54 -7.33 -2.30 -7.04
CA TYR A 54 -8.32 -2.28 -8.12
C TYR A 54 -8.39 -0.92 -8.83
N PHE A 55 -8.60 0.17 -8.09
CA PHE A 55 -8.69 1.51 -8.68
C PHE A 55 -7.36 2.04 -9.20
N LEU A 56 -6.26 1.78 -8.48
CA LEU A 56 -4.93 2.20 -8.93
C LEU A 56 -4.50 1.48 -10.21
N SER A 57 -4.85 0.19 -10.37
CA SER A 57 -4.50 -0.63 -11.52
C SER A 57 -5.11 -0.13 -12.84
N MET A 58 -6.19 0.65 -12.76
CA MET A 58 -6.80 1.33 -13.90
C MET A 58 -5.94 2.48 -14.44
N ASN A 59 -5.05 3.03 -13.61
CA ASN A 59 -4.00 3.98 -14.01
C ASN A 59 -2.65 3.25 -14.08
N LEU A 60 -2.37 2.64 -15.24
CA LEU A 60 -1.23 1.72 -15.41
C LEU A 60 0.14 2.35 -15.09
N ASP A 61 0.34 3.62 -15.44
CA ASP A 61 1.62 4.31 -15.22
C ASP A 61 1.93 4.46 -13.73
N GLU A 62 0.92 4.85 -12.96
CA GLU A 62 1.01 5.04 -11.52
C GLU A 62 1.00 3.70 -10.78
N TYR A 63 0.26 2.71 -11.28
CA TYR A 63 0.35 1.34 -10.77
C TYR A 63 1.76 0.76 -10.94
N MET A 64 2.42 0.98 -12.08
CA MET A 64 3.80 0.52 -12.27
C MET A 64 4.79 1.23 -11.35
N ARG A 65 4.59 2.52 -11.07
CA ARG A 65 5.36 3.28 -10.08
C ARG A 65 5.18 2.70 -8.67
N PHE A 66 3.93 2.52 -8.26
CA PHE A 66 3.56 1.85 -7.01
C PHE A 66 4.26 0.49 -6.89
N ARG A 67 4.19 -0.37 -7.91
CA ARG A 67 4.79 -1.72 -7.86
C ARG A 67 6.30 -1.70 -7.74
N ARG A 68 6.99 -0.80 -8.45
CA ARG A 68 8.45 -0.65 -8.33
C ARG A 68 8.84 -0.28 -6.91
N LYS A 69 8.11 0.65 -6.30
CA LYS A 69 8.34 1.11 -4.94
C LYS A 69 7.96 0.06 -3.89
N ALA A 70 6.84 -0.65 -4.08
CA ALA A 70 6.46 -1.80 -3.25
C ALA A 70 7.54 -2.88 -3.23
N GLN A 71 8.22 -3.14 -4.36
CA GLN A 71 9.35 -4.08 -4.38
C GLN A 71 10.54 -3.62 -3.51
N VAL A 72 10.77 -2.31 -3.39
CA VAL A 72 11.81 -1.77 -2.49
C VAL A 72 11.45 -2.11 -1.04
N TYR A 73 10.20 -1.90 -0.63
CA TYR A 73 9.73 -2.26 0.71
C TYR A 73 9.75 -3.77 0.96
N ARG A 74 9.39 -4.60 -0.03
CA ARG A 74 9.54 -6.05 0.08
C ARG A 74 10.98 -6.46 0.40
N ASN A 75 11.96 -5.82 -0.26
CA ASN A 75 13.38 -6.06 0.01
C ASN A 75 13.84 -5.56 1.40
N GLN A 76 13.08 -4.66 2.02
CA GLN A 76 13.33 -4.18 3.39
C GLN A 76 12.69 -5.07 4.46
N GLY A 77 11.91 -6.08 4.07
CA GLY A 77 11.33 -7.07 4.97
C GLY A 77 9.80 -7.00 5.13
N PHE A 78 9.12 -6.11 4.40
CA PHE A 78 7.66 -6.11 4.34
C PHE A 78 7.14 -7.26 3.46
N ASP A 79 6.08 -7.92 3.89
CA ASP A 79 5.37 -8.91 3.09
C ASP A 79 4.14 -8.23 2.50
N ILE A 80 4.22 -7.81 1.22
CA ILE A 80 3.19 -6.99 0.58
C ILE A 80 2.51 -7.78 -0.51
N ASP A 81 1.23 -8.10 -0.32
CA ASP A 81 0.36 -8.72 -1.31
C ASP A 81 -0.59 -7.72 -1.96
N GLU A 82 -0.78 -7.88 -3.26
CA GLU A 82 -1.67 -7.06 -4.07
C GLU A 82 -2.93 -7.87 -4.41
N THR A 83 -4.10 -7.28 -4.22
CA THR A 83 -5.40 -7.84 -4.65
C THR A 83 -6.11 -6.84 -5.59
N PHE A 84 -7.07 -7.34 -6.38
CA PHE A 84 -7.88 -6.57 -7.35
C PHE A 84 -9.25 -7.23 -7.56
#